data_AF-A0A6A7LIF9-F1
#
_entry.id   AF-A0A6A7LIF9-F1
#
_cell.length_a   1.000
_cell.length_b   1.000
_cell.length_c   1.000
_cell.angle_alpha   90.00
_cell.angle_beta   90.00
_cell.angle_gamma   90.00
#
_symmetry.space_group_name_H-M   'P 1'
#
loop_
_entity.id
_entity.type
_entity.pdbx_description
1 polymer ?
#
loop_
_entity_poly.entity_id
_entity_poly.type
_entity_poly.pdbx_seq_one_letter_code
_entity_poly.pdbx_strand_id
1 'polypeptide(L)' 'MKGNATSERHQNNNLKAVIAFAEFIGYETTFYQISTKEQVTKFLDKKIRSNSEDPEQRWITIRNDYLVRIKHFFRWLYL' A
#
# COMPACT_ATOMS: atom_id res chain seq x y z
N MET A 1 -4.83 -8.63 13.12
CA MET A 1 -3.41 -8.90 13.43
C MET A 1 -3.32 -9.10 14.94
N LYS A 2 -2.67 -10.17 15.44
CA LYS A 2 -2.46 -10.37 16.89
C LYS A 2 -1.91 -9.09 17.51
N GLY A 3 -2.26 -8.81 18.77
CA GLY A 3 -1.90 -7.60 19.52
C GLY A 3 -0.38 -7.42 19.64
N ASN A 4 0.22 -6.91 18.57
CA ASN A 4 1.60 -6.52 18.51
C ASN A 4 1.64 -5.06 18.97
N ALA A 5 2.57 -4.70 19.86
CA ALA A 5 2.77 -3.43 20.56
C ALA A 5 2.84 -2.16 19.66
N THR A 6 1.84 -1.94 18.82
CA THR A 6 1.74 -0.91 17.80
C THR A 6 0.47 -0.10 18.05
N SER A 7 0.56 1.21 17.87
CA SER A 7 -0.57 2.10 18.15
C SER A 7 -1.77 1.79 17.24
N GLU A 8 -2.97 2.02 17.75
CA GLU A 8 -4.21 1.87 16.98
C GLU A 8 -4.16 2.67 15.67
N ARG A 9 -3.62 3.90 15.72
CA ARG A 9 -3.37 4.72 14.53
C ARG A 9 -2.53 4.00 13.49
N HIS A 10 -1.46 3.33 13.91
CA HIS A 10 -0.59 2.58 13.00
C HIS A 10 -1.34 1.40 12.37
N GLN A 11 -2.13 0.66 13.15
CA GLN A 11 -2.95 -0.45 12.67
C GLN A 11 -4.01 0.04 11.67
N ASN A 12 -4.70 1.13 12.00
CA ASN A 12 -5.71 1.75 11.13
C ASN A 12 -5.09 2.23 9.80
N ASN A 13 -3.89 2.80 9.83
CA ASN A 13 -3.21 3.22 8.61
C ASN A 13 -2.73 2.02 7.75
N ASN A 14 -2.32 0.91 8.37
CA ASN A 14 -2.06 -0.33 7.64
C ASN A 14 -3.31 -0.84 6.94
N LEU A 15 -4.44 -0.88 7.66
CA LEU A 15 -5.70 -1.35 7.09
C LEU A 15 -6.15 -0.47 5.92
N LYS A 16 -6.08 0.86 6.07
CA LYS A 16 -6.39 1.80 4.98
C LYS A 16 -5.54 1.56 3.73
N ALA A 17 -4.25 1.29 3.90
CA ALA A 17 -3.37 1.02 2.77
C ALA A 17 -3.73 -0.30 2.06
N VAL A 18 -4.05 -1.35 2.82
CA VAL A 18 -4.45 -2.65 2.26
C VAL A 18 -5.82 -2.57 1.57
N ILE A 19 -6.80 -1.87 2.16
CA ILE A 19 -8.11 -1.65 1.55
C ILE A 19 -7.98 -0.90 0.23
N ALA A 20 -7.26 0.22 0.22
CA ALA A 20 -7.06 1.00 -1.00
C ALA A 20 -6.35 0.20 -2.11
N PHE A 21 -5.47 -0.74 -1.72
CA PHE A 21 -4.83 -1.64 -2.67
C PHE A 21 -5.81 -2.72 -3.18
N ALA A 22 -6.64 -3.30 -2.31
CA ALA A 22 -7.72 -4.24 -2.67
C ALA A 22 -8.71 -3.62 -3.66
N GLU A 23 -9.14 -2.39 -3.40
CA GLU A 23 -10.05 -1.64 -4.28
C GLU A 23 -9.41 -1.41 -5.66
N PHE A 24 -8.09 -1.20 -5.72
CA PHE A 24 -7.37 -1.02 -6.97
C PHE A 24 -7.26 -2.30 -7.82
N ILE A 25 -7.02 -3.45 -7.19
CA ILE A 25 -6.88 -4.74 -7.91
C ILE A 25 -8.23 -5.31 -8.36
N GLY A 26 -9.32 -4.91 -7.69
CA GLY A 26 -10.68 -5.34 -8.00
C GLY A 26 -11.09 -6.65 -7.32
N TYR A 27 -12.39 -6.88 -7.22
CA TYR A 27 -12.98 -8.01 -6.47
C TYR A 27 -12.71 -9.38 -7.10
N GLU A 28 -12.32 -9.43 -8.38
CA GLU A 28 -12.03 -10.68 -9.11
C GLU A 28 -10.62 -11.21 -8.85
N THR A 29 -9.75 -10.40 -8.23
CA THR A 29 -8.36 -10.76 -7.94
C THR A 29 -8.14 -10.89 -6.45
N THR A 30 -7.76 -12.09 -6.01
CA THR A 30 -7.30 -12.35 -4.65
C THR A 30 -5.85 -11.90 -4.46
N PHE A 31 -5.45 -11.61 -3.21
CA PHE A 31 -4.06 -11.24 -2.91
C PHE A 31 -3.04 -12.34 -3.26
N TYR A 32 -3.45 -13.61 -3.25
CA TYR A 32 -2.60 -14.74 -3.63
C TYR A 32 -2.28 -14.81 -5.13
N GLN A 33 -3.12 -14.18 -5.97
CA GLN A 33 -2.89 -14.08 -7.41
C GLN A 33 -1.92 -12.95 -7.79
N ILE A 34 -1.49 -12.15 -6.81
CA ILE A 34 -0.51 -11.09 -7.01
C ILE A 34 0.90 -11.69 -6.89
N SER A 35 1.46 -12.06 -8.03
CA SER A 35 2.76 -12.71 -8.15
C SER A 35 3.85 -11.81 -8.75
N THR A 36 3.45 -10.67 -9.32
CA THR A 36 4.37 -9.76 -10.02
C THR A 36 4.49 -8.42 -9.32
N LYS A 37 5.69 -7.84 -9.35
CA LYS A 37 5.97 -6.52 -8.77
C LYS A 37 5.16 -5.43 -9.47
N GLU A 38 4.90 -5.61 -10.75
CA GLU A 38 4.23 -4.66 -11.64
C GLU A 38 2.79 -4.38 -11.19
N GLN A 39 2.08 -5.37 -10.65
CA GLN A 39 0.73 -5.17 -10.10
C GLN A 39 0.76 -4.22 -8.89
N VAL A 40 1.80 -4.31 -8.06
CA VAL A 40 2.00 -3.42 -6.91
C VAL A 40 2.48 -2.04 -7.35
N THR A 41 3.44 -1.95 -8.28
CA THR A 41 3.97 -0.64 -8.73
C THR A 41 2.92 0.17 -9.47
N LYS A 42 2.05 -0.46 -10.29
CA LYS A 42 0.93 0.25 -10.94
C LYS A 42 0.02 0.96 -9.93
N PHE A 43 -0.24 0.35 -8.77
CA PHE A 43 -0.98 1.01 -7.70
C PHE A 43 -0.21 2.20 -7.11
N LEU A 44 1.07 2.00 -6.80
CA LEU A 44 1.92 3.03 -6.20
C LEU A 44 2.13 4.23 -7.13
N ASP A 45 2.18 3.99 -8.42
CA ASP A 45 2.38 5.02 -9.43
C ASP A 45 1.16 5.95 -9.55
N LYS A 46 -0.05 5.49 -9.19
CA LYS A 46 -1.23 6.37 -9.04
C LYS A 46 -1.09 7.42 -7.93
N LYS A 47 -0.13 7.24 -7.01
CA LYS A 47 0.16 8.21 -5.95
C LYS A 47 1.12 9.30 -6.41
N ILE A 48 1.79 9.13 -7.55
CA ILE A 48 2.67 10.15 -8.13
C ILE A 48 1.83 11.38 -8.50
N ARG A 49 2.40 12.55 -8.26
CA ARG A 49 1.85 13.85 -8.65
C ARG A 49 2.85 14.59 -9.51
N SER A 50 2.36 15.39 -10.44
CA SER A 50 3.23 16.21 -11.28
C SER A 50 3.90 17.30 -10.43
N ASN A 51 5.07 17.79 -10.85
CA ASN A 51 5.75 18.89 -10.16
C ASN A 51 4.91 20.18 -10.13
N SER A 52 3.96 20.36 -11.06
CA SER A 52 3.01 21.49 -11.02
C SER A 52 1.95 21.36 -9.93
N GLU A 53 1.56 20.14 -9.57
CA GLU A 53 0.56 19.87 -8.53
C GLU A 53 1.18 19.71 -7.14
N ASP A 54 2.41 19.19 -7.06
CA ASP A 54 3.16 18.96 -5.83
C ASP A 54 4.64 19.33 -6.02
N PRO A 55 4.98 20.63 -6.01
CA PRO A 55 6.35 21.11 -6.22
C PRO A 55 7.34 20.59 -5.18
N GLU A 56 6.86 20.34 -3.96
CA GLU A 56 7.64 19.80 -2.85
C GLU A 56 7.78 18.27 -2.89
N GLN A 57 7.14 17.60 -3.87
CA GLN A 57 7.22 16.16 -4.09
C GLN A 57 6.83 15.33 -2.85
N ARG A 58 5.88 15.84 -2.03
CA ARG A 58 5.33 15.14 -0.86
C ARG A 58 4.75 13.78 -1.22
N TRP A 59 4.32 13.59 -2.48
CA TRP A 59 3.88 12.31 -3.02
C TRP A 59 4.91 11.20 -2.86
N ILE A 60 6.21 11.51 -2.82
CA ILE A 60 7.28 10.51 -2.59
C ILE A 60 7.10 9.86 -1.21
N THR A 61 6.89 10.67 -0.17
CA THR A 61 6.65 10.20 1.20
C THR A 61 5.37 9.36 1.27
N ILE A 62 4.30 9.81 0.62
CA ILE A 62 3.03 9.08 0.56
C ILE A 62 3.23 7.73 -0.14
N ARG A 63 3.89 7.72 -1.31
CA ARG A 63 4.17 6.50 -2.08
C ARG A 63 5.01 5.52 -1.27
N ASN A 64 6.02 6.01 -0.56
CA ASN A 64 6.87 5.17 0.30
C ASN A 64 6.11 4.60 1.51
N ASP A 65 5.23 5.38 2.14
CA ASP A 65 4.38 4.88 3.24
C ASP A 65 3.49 3.73 2.76
N TYR A 66 2.81 3.88 1.61
CA TYR A 66 2.04 2.78 1.01
C TYR A 66 2.91 1.57 0.65
N LEU A 67 4.08 1.78 0.05
CA LEU A 67 5.00 0.70 -0.32
C LEU A 67 5.41 -0.15 0.90
N VAL A 68 5.79 0.51 1.99
CA VAL A 68 6.22 -0.17 3.23
C VAL A 68 5.06 -0.99 3.80
N ARG A 69 3.85 -0.42 3.89
CA ARG A 69 2.67 -1.12 4.43
C ARG A 69 2.28 -2.33 3.58
N ILE A 70 2.29 -2.20 2.25
CA ILE A 70 2.00 -3.32 1.33
C ILE A 70 3.06 -4.42 1.44
N LYS A 71 4.35 -4.06 1.52
CA LYS A 71 5.44 -5.03 1.76
C LYS A 71 5.23 -5.81 3.07
N HIS A 72 4.90 -5.12 4.16
CA HIS A 72 4.63 -5.78 5.43
C HIS A 72 3.41 -6.69 5.37
N PHE A 73 2.35 -6.27 4.68
CA PHE A 73 1.16 -7.10 4.46
C PHE A 73 1.50 -8.39 3.72
N PHE A 74 2.19 -8.33 2.57
CA PHE A 74 2.57 -9.54 1.84
C PHE A 74 3.57 -10.41 2.60
N ARG A 75 4.50 -9.81 3.35
CA ARG A 75 5.36 -10.57 4.26
C ARG A 75 4.54 -11.34 5.29
N TRP A 76 3.49 -10.74 5.84
CA TRP A 76 2.59 -11.42 6.77
C TRP A 76 1.70 -12.47 6.09
N LEU A 77 1.24 -12.24 4.87
CA LEU A 77 0.35 -13.14 4.14
C LEU A 77 1.01 -14.47 3.76
N TYR A 78 2.32 -14.44 3.48
CA TYR A 78 3.12 -15.61 3.10
C TYR A 78 4.00 -16.15 4.26
N LEU A 79 3.75 -15.69 5.50
CA LEU A 79 4.30 -16.28 6.71
C LEU A 79 3.43 -17.46 7.16
#